data_AF-L9YT13-F1
#
_entry.id   AF-L9YT13-F1
#
_cell.length_a   1.000
_cell.length_b   1.000
_cell.length_c   1.000
_cell.angle_alpha   90.00
_cell.angle_beta   90.00
_cell.angle_gamma   90.00
#
_symmetry.space_group_name_H-M   'P 1'
#
loop_
_entity.id
_entity.type
_entity.pdbx_description
1 polymer ?
#
loop_
_entity_poly.entity_id
_entity_poly.type
_entity_poly.pdbx_seq_one_letter_code
_entity_poly.pdbx_strand_id
1 'polypeptide(L)' 'MSGTEVSVHVNRGAAEALEATSETLETSASFSVLLYGHETPAHVHCRLDGDLERVASLGESNYYVEPETCLLYTSLMA' A
#
# COMPACT_ATOMS: atom_id res chain seq x y z
N MET A 1 -15.53 -3.83 9.86
CA MET A 1 -14.19 -3.28 10.08
C MET A 1 -13.67 -2.85 8.72
N SER A 2 -13.82 -1.59 8.35
CA SER A 2 -13.32 -1.07 7.07
C SER A 2 -13.47 0.45 7.11
N GLY A 3 -12.37 1.17 6.94
CA GLY A 3 -12.33 2.64 7.02
C GLY A 3 -10.91 3.18 7.08
N THR A 4 -9.91 2.34 7.40
CA THR A 4 -8.50 2.72 7.52
C THR A 4 -7.60 1.76 6.74
N GLU A 5 -8.07 1.23 5.62
CA GLU A 5 -7.30 0.31 4.77
C GLU A 5 -7.42 0.75 3.32
N VAL A 6 -6.28 0.82 2.63
CA VAL A 6 -6.20 1.10 1.18
C VAL A 6 -5.57 -0.12 0.53
N SER A 7 -6.32 -0.78 -0.35
CA SER A 7 -5.80 -1.92 -1.10
C SER A 7 -5.19 -1.46 -2.41
N VAL A 8 -4.03 -2.00 -2.76
CA VAL A 8 -3.33 -1.75 -4.01
C VAL A 8 -3.04 -3.09 -4.67
N HIS A 9 -3.60 -3.28 -5.86
CA HIS A 9 -3.29 -4.40 -6.72
C HIS A 9 -2.00 -4.11 -7.47
N VAL A 10 -1.03 -5.01 -7.30
CA VAL A 10 0.28 -4.96 -7.93
C VAL A 10 0.22 -5.91 -9.11
N ASN A 11 0.69 -5.44 -10.26
CA ASN A 11 0.84 -6.17 -11.52
C ASN A 11 -0.39 -6.94 -12.04
N ARG A 12 -1.58 -6.37 -11.82
CA ARG A 12 -2.82 -6.90 -12.40
C ARG A 12 -2.94 -6.49 -13.86
N GLY A 13 -2.88 -7.45 -14.79
CA GLY A 13 -3.04 -7.21 -16.22
C GLY A 13 -1.82 -6.61 -16.93
N ALA A 14 -0.84 -6.08 -16.19
CA ALA A 14 0.46 -5.65 -16.73
C ALA A 14 1.53 -5.66 -15.64
N ALA A 15 2.77 -6.01 -15.98
CA ALA A 15 3.87 -6.26 -15.04
C ALA A 15 4.19 -5.09 -14.08
N GLU A 16 3.98 -3.84 -14.51
CA GLU A 16 4.29 -2.64 -13.73
C GLU A 16 3.03 -1.89 -13.25
N ALA A 17 1.85 -2.49 -13.39
CA ALA A 17 0.60 -1.84 -12.99
C ALA A 17 0.48 -1.75 -11.45
N LEU A 18 0.02 -0.59 -10.97
CA LEU A 18 -0.42 -0.37 -9.60
C LEU A 18 -1.83 0.21 -9.64
N GLU A 19 -2.79 -0.49 -9.05
CA GLU A 19 -4.20 -0.12 -9.07
C GLU A 19 -4.73 -0.07 -7.62
N ALA A 20 -5.02 1.13 -7.12
CA ALA A 20 -5.62 1.29 -5.81
C ALA A 20 -7.15 1.09 -5.87
N THR A 21 -7.72 0.42 -4.87
CA THR A 21 -9.18 0.25 -4.75
C THR A 21 -9.89 1.53 -4.31
N SER A 22 -9.13 2.51 -3.78
CA SER A 22 -9.60 3.85 -3.45
C SER A 22 -8.51 4.86 -3.77
N GLU A 23 -8.89 5.96 -4.41
CA GLU A 23 -7.97 7.07 -4.73
C GLU A 23 -7.80 8.03 -3.55
N THR A 24 -8.72 7.99 -2.58
CA THR A 24 -8.72 8.88 -1.42
C THR A 24 -9.02 8.13 -0.13
N LEU A 25 -8.40 8.57 0.96
CA LEU A 25 -8.68 8.11 2.32
C LEU A 25 -8.76 9.32 3.24
N GLU A 26 -9.83 9.41 4.03
CA GLU A 26 -9.95 10.39 5.11
C GLU A 26 -9.92 9.65 6.45
N THR A 27 -8.93 9.96 7.28
CA THR A 27 -8.76 9.34 8.60
C THR A 27 -8.05 10.30 9.54
N SER A 28 -8.36 10.20 10.83
CA SER A 28 -7.63 10.84 11.93
C SER A 28 -6.78 9.85 12.73
N ALA A 29 -6.79 8.58 12.33
CA ALA A 29 -6.04 7.50 12.93
C ALA A 29 -5.12 6.85 11.89
N SER A 30 -4.22 6.02 12.39
CA SER A 30 -3.39 5.17 11.54
C SER A 30 -4.20 4.36 10.55
N PHE A 31 -3.61 4.15 9.37
CA PHE A 31 -4.19 3.33 8.32
C PHE A 31 -3.16 2.39 7.72
N SER A 32 -3.65 1.33 7.10
CA SER A 32 -2.84 0.30 6.46
C SER A 32 -2.92 0.38 4.95
N VAL A 33 -1.80 0.07 4.27
CA VAL A 33 -1.79 -0.15 2.83
C VAL A 33 -1.58 -1.64 2.57
N LEU A 34 -2.54 -2.25 1.89
CA LEU A 34 -2.54 -3.68 1.59
C LEU A 34 -2.05 -3.88 0.16
N LEU A 35 -0.94 -4.59 -0.02
CA LEU A 35 -0.39 -4.90 -1.34
C LEU A 35 -0.85 -6.30 -1.76
N TYR A 36 -1.56 -6.38 -2.88
CA TYR A 36 -2.06 -7.62 -3.46
C TYR A 36 -1.30 -7.94 -4.74
N GLY A 37 -0.39 -8.91 -4.69
CA GLY A 37 0.32 -9.40 -5.88
C GLY A 37 -0.57 -10.28 -6.74
N HIS A 38 -0.46 -10.17 -8.07
CA HIS A 38 -1.26 -10.97 -9.00
C HIS A 38 -0.42 -11.93 -9.83
N GLU A 39 0.30 -11.44 -10.84
CA GLU A 39 0.81 -12.28 -11.93
C GLU A 39 2.26 -12.71 -11.74
N THR A 40 3.12 -11.81 -11.26
CA THR A 40 4.55 -12.06 -11.10
C THR A 40 5.06 -11.53 -9.76
N PRO A 41 6.19 -12.03 -9.23
CA PRO A 41 6.80 -11.41 -8.08
C PRO A 41 7.25 -9.98 -8.40
N ALA A 42 7.05 -9.05 -7.47
CA ALA A 42 7.38 -7.64 -7.68
C ALA A 42 7.99 -7.00 -6.44
N HIS A 43 8.89 -6.04 -6.67
CA HIS A 43 9.35 -5.12 -5.65
C HIS A 43 8.54 -3.82 -5.74
N VAL A 44 7.86 -3.47 -4.65
CA VAL A 44 7.05 -2.26 -4.52
C VAL A 44 7.78 -1.29 -3.60
N HIS A 45 8.02 -0.08 -4.11
CA HIS A 45 8.57 1.00 -3.31
C HIS A 45 7.44 1.89 -2.78
N CYS A 46 7.34 2.03 -1.46
CA CYS A 46 6.37 2.87 -0.78
C CYS A 46 7.06 4.09 -0.17
N ARG A 47 6.48 5.26 -0.38
CA ARG A 47 6.98 6.53 0.15
C ARG A 47 5.80 7.43 0.52
N LEU A 48 5.92 8.18 1.61
CA LEU A 48 5.01 9.28 1.93
C LEU A 48 5.52 10.55 1.26
N ASP A 49 4.61 11.42 0.83
CA ASP A 49 4.97 12.65 0.12
C ASP A 49 4.13 13.81 0.66
N GLY A 50 4.66 15.03 0.54
CA GLY A 50 3.97 16.25 0.97
C GLY A 50 3.67 16.27 2.47
N ASP A 51 2.48 16.73 2.85
CA ASP A 51 2.13 16.90 4.26
C ASP A 51 2.11 15.57 5.04
N LEU A 52 1.88 14.45 4.35
CA LEU A 52 1.83 13.12 4.96
C LEU A 52 3.19 12.67 5.49
N GLU A 53 4.29 13.05 4.81
CA GLU A 53 5.65 12.72 5.24
C GLU A 53 6.05 13.44 6.54
N ARG A 54 5.35 14.53 6.88
CA ARG A 54 5.62 15.35 8.08
C ARG A 54 4.93 14.80 9.32
N VAL A 55 3.77 14.18 9.15
CA VAL A 55 2.89 13.75 10.25
C VAL A 55 2.86 12.24 10.42
N ALA A 56 3.33 11.47 9.44
CA ALA A 56 3.34 10.03 9.51
C ALA A 56 4.69 9.44 9.08
N SER A 57 4.90 8.18 9.44
CA SER A 57 6.08 7.42 9.03
C SER A 57 5.69 6.05 8.50
N LEU A 58 6.55 5.51 7.63
CA LEU A 58 6.46 4.12 7.15
C LEU A 58 7.48 3.26 7.90
N GLY A 59 7.10 2.05 8.29
CA GLY A 59 8.02 1.11 8.92
C GLY A 59 9.14 0.65 7.97
N GLU A 60 8.78 0.37 6.72
CA GLU A 60 9.71 0.03 5.63
C GLU A 60 9.24 0.72 4.34
N SER A 61 10.13 0.81 3.35
CA SER A 61 9.82 1.46 2.06
C SER A 61 9.95 0.52 0.85
N ASN A 62 10.46 -0.70 1.03
CA ASN A 62 10.65 -1.64 -0.07
C ASN A 62 10.04 -2.99 0.30
N TYR A 63 9.01 -3.40 -0.44
CA TYR A 63 8.28 -4.63 -0.20
C TYR A 63 8.47 -5.58 -1.35
N TYR A 64 8.75 -6.84 -1.05
CA TYR A 64 8.69 -7.91 -2.03
C TYR A 64 7.33 -8.59 -1.90
N VAL A 65 6.58 -8.65 -3.00
CA VAL A 65 5.21 -9.17 -3.06
C VAL A 65 5.17 -10.40 -3.95
N GLU A 66 4.68 -11.52 -3.41
CA GLU A 66 4.49 -12.77 -4.15
C GLU A 66 3.14 -12.75 -4.90
N PRO A 67 3.02 -13.46 -6.03
CA PRO A 67 1.75 -13.69 -6.72
C PRO A 67 0.69 -14.29 -5.80
N GLU A 68 -0.58 -13.93 -6.03
CA GLU A 68 -1.75 -14.45 -5.31
C GLU A 68 -1.67 -14.31 -3.78
N THR A 69 -0.83 -13.40 -3.28
CA THR A 69 -0.73 -13.08 -1.85
C THR A 69 -1.19 -11.67 -1.54
N CYS A 70 -1.77 -11.53 -0.34
CA CYS A 70 -2.03 -10.24 0.27
C CYS A 70 -1.02 -10.04 1.40
N LEU A 71 -0.14 -9.07 1.23
CA LEU A 71 0.73 -8.61 2.30
C LEU A 71 0.08 -7.41 2.99
N LEU A 72 -0.25 -7.60 4.27
CA LEU A 72 -0.70 -6.53 5.15
C LEU A 72 0.52 -5.73 5.60
N TYR A 73 0.73 -4.53 5.07
CA TYR A 73 1.87 -3.71 5.48
C TYR A 73 1.47 -2.33 6.02
N THR A 74 2.19 -2.02 7.10
CA THR A 74 2.36 -0.73 7.77
C THR A 74 1.08 -0.01 8.17
N SER A 75 0.85 0.01 9.48
CA SER A 75 0.08 1.05 10.15
C SER A 75 0.88 2.35 10.07
N LEU A 76 0.46 3.33 9.25
CA LEU A 76 1.02 4.68 9.30
C LEU A 76 0.69 5.28 10.67
N MET A 77 1.68 5.45 11.54
CA MET A 77 1.48 6.14 12.81
C MET A 77 1.38 7.65 12.52
N ALA A 78 0.17 8.20 12.60
CA ALA A 78 -0.09 9.64 12.57
C ALA A 78 0.20 10.29 13.93
#